data_AF-A0A399YT85-F1
#
_entry.id   AF-A0A399YT85-F1
#
_cell.length_a   1.000
_cell.length_b   1.000
_cell.length_c   1.000
_cell.angle_alpha   90.00
_cell.angle_beta   90.00
_cell.angle_gamma   90.00
#
_symmetry.space_group_name_H-M   'P 1'
#
loop_
_entity.id
_entity.type
_entity.pdbx_description
1 polymer ?
#
loop_
_entity_poly.entity_id
_entity_poly.type
_entity_poly.pdbx_seq_one_letter_code
_entity_poly.pdbx_strand_id
1 'polypeptide(L)'
;MHNPVPTQPFAMMRYYLRPYRRRVWLLTILLLASIGLQLLAPQLLGRFVDEASGGDGGASRLYALAGLFFVAVLIQKALFLVTVYLTEDLGWATTNALRADLTAHVLRLDMGFHKLRTPGELIERIDGDVGQLAEYFSEIVVSLVGNGLLVAGIIVLIFLEDWRIGLVALGYAVVMVTLLRAVQ
;
A
#
# COMPACT_ATOMS: atom_id res chain seq x y z
N MET A 1 -13.29 -20.34 -23.83
CA MET A 1 -12.49 -21.23 -22.96
C MET A 1 -11.75 -20.35 -21.97
N HIS A 2 -12.29 -20.16 -20.76
CA HIS A 2 -11.57 -19.45 -19.70
C HIS A 2 -10.51 -20.39 -19.15
N ASN A 3 -9.27 -19.91 -19.03
CA ASN A 3 -8.22 -20.65 -18.32
C ASN A 3 -8.71 -20.95 -16.90
N PRO A 4 -8.39 -22.13 -16.34
CA PRO A 4 -8.77 -22.46 -14.98
C PRO A 4 -8.19 -21.42 -14.01
N VAL A 5 -9.04 -20.88 -13.14
CA VAL A 5 -8.61 -19.95 -12.09
C VAL A 5 -7.71 -20.73 -11.12
N PRO A 6 -6.51 -20.22 -10.79
CA PRO A 6 -5.60 -20.90 -9.88
C PRO A 6 -6.15 -20.91 -8.45
N THR A 7 -5.94 -22.02 -7.72
CA THR A 7 -6.46 -22.23 -6.36
C THR A 7 -5.61 -21.60 -5.26
N GLN A 8 -4.39 -21.17 -5.56
CA GLN A 8 -3.54 -20.48 -4.58
C GLN A 8 -3.92 -18.99 -4.48
N PRO A 9 -4.09 -18.42 -3.27
CA PRO A 9 -4.55 -17.04 -3.05
C PRO A 9 -3.77 -15.99 -3.86
N PHE A 10 -2.43 -16.04 -3.79
CA PHE A 10 -1.56 -15.10 -4.51
C PHE A 10 -1.59 -15.28 -6.02
N ALA A 11 -1.74 -16.51 -6.50
CA ALA A 11 -1.84 -16.79 -7.94
C ALA A 11 -3.16 -16.29 -8.51
N MET A 12 -4.24 -16.39 -7.75
CA MET A 12 -5.57 -15.88 -8.09
C MET A 12 -5.56 -14.35 -8.18
N MET A 13 -5.01 -13.66 -7.17
CA MET A 13 -4.86 -12.22 -7.22
C MET A 13 -4.02 -11.78 -8.44
N ARG A 14 -2.88 -12.42 -8.69
CA ARG A 14 -2.04 -12.13 -9.86
C ARG A 14 -2.80 -12.36 -11.18
N TYR A 15 -3.67 -13.36 -11.25
CA TYR A 15 -4.49 -13.64 -12.42
C TYR A 15 -5.46 -12.48 -12.71
N TYR A 16 -6.21 -12.01 -11.71
CA TYR A 16 -7.15 -10.88 -11.86
C TYR A 16 -6.48 -9.53 -12.05
N LEU A 17 -5.24 -9.34 -11.55
CA LEU A 17 -4.44 -8.13 -11.79
C LEU A 17 -3.74 -8.12 -13.17
N ARG A 18 -3.59 -9.28 -13.83
CA ARG A 18 -2.84 -9.40 -15.10
C ARG A 18 -3.40 -8.54 -16.25
N PRO A 19 -4.71 -8.34 -16.42
CA PRO A 19 -5.25 -7.42 -17.41
C PRO A 19 -4.85 -5.95 -17.14
N TYR A 20 -4.63 -5.60 -15.87
CA TYR A 20 -4.35 -4.24 -15.41
C TYR A 20 -2.87 -3.97 -15.12
N ARG A 21 -1.95 -4.74 -15.72
CA ARG A 21 -0.49 -4.63 -15.45
C ARG A 21 0.08 -3.22 -15.59
N ARG A 22 -0.42 -2.42 -16.53
CA ARG A 22 0.02 -1.02 -16.68
C ARG A 22 -0.34 -0.17 -15.47
N ARG A 23 -1.55 -0.35 -14.91
CA ARG A 23 -2.01 0.34 -13.71
C ARG A 23 -1.22 -0.11 -12.48
N VAL A 24 -0.95 -1.42 -12.35
CA VAL A 24 -0.10 -1.98 -11.27
C VAL A 24 1.31 -1.39 -11.31
N TRP A 25 1.93 -1.32 -12.49
CA TRP A 25 3.25 -0.71 -12.64
C TRP A 25 3.26 0.77 -12.27
N LEU A 26 2.25 1.51 -12.74
CA LEU A 26 2.10 2.93 -12.40
C LEU A 26 1.92 3.11 -10.89
N LEU A 27 1.05 2.32 -10.24
CA LEU A 27 0.87 2.34 -8.78
C LEU A 27 2.17 2.03 -8.03
N THR A 28 2.96 1.07 -8.52
CA THR A 28 4.26 0.74 -7.92
C THR A 28 5.21 1.94 -7.97
N ILE A 29 5.29 2.62 -9.12
CA ILE A 29 6.11 3.83 -9.27
C ILE A 29 5.61 4.96 -8.36
N LEU A 30 4.30 5.19 -8.32
CA LEU A 30 3.68 6.20 -7.47
C LEU A 30 3.93 5.95 -5.99
N LEU A 31 3.80 4.69 -5.54
CA LEU A 31 4.07 4.29 -4.18
C LEU A 31 5.54 4.53 -3.80
N LEU A 32 6.48 4.13 -4.65
CA LEU A 32 7.91 4.39 -4.42
C LEU A 32 8.23 5.89 -4.40
N ALA A 33 7.65 6.67 -5.30
CA ALA A 33 7.81 8.13 -5.33
C ALA A 33 7.22 8.78 -4.06
N SER A 34 6.06 8.31 -3.60
CA SER A 34 5.41 8.78 -2.37
C SER A 34 6.27 8.51 -1.14
N ILE A 35 6.83 7.30 -1.02
CA ILE A 35 7.77 6.93 0.04
C ILE A 35 9.01 7.83 -0.02
N GLY A 36 9.59 8.04 -1.20
CA GLY A 36 10.73 8.95 -1.37
C GLY A 36 10.44 10.38 -0.89
N LEU A 37 9.27 10.94 -1.24
CA LEU A 37 8.84 12.25 -0.76
C LEU A 37 8.59 12.27 0.75
N GLN A 38 8.03 11.20 1.31
CA GLN A 38 7.80 11.08 2.74
C GLN A 38 9.10 11.08 3.54
N LEU A 39 10.17 10.50 2.98
CA LEU A 39 11.51 10.50 3.55
C LEU A 39 12.25 11.85 3.37
N LEU A 40 11.88 12.64 2.36
CA LEU A 40 12.44 13.99 2.16
C LEU A 40 11.98 15.00 3.22
N ALA A 41 10.76 14.86 3.74
CA ALA A 41 10.21 15.77 4.74
C ALA A 41 11.09 15.91 6.00
N PRO A 42 11.52 14.82 6.69
CA PRO A 42 12.38 14.94 7.86
C PRO A 42 13.78 15.48 7.53
N GLN A 43 14.31 15.20 6.33
CA GLN A 43 15.60 15.73 5.87
C GLN A 43 15.57 17.25 5.69
N LEU A 44 14.49 17.78 5.10
CA LEU A 44 14.27 19.23 4.97
C LEU A 44 14.08 19.90 6.33
N LEU A 45 13.34 19.25 7.23
CA LEU A 45 13.13 19.76 8.58
C LEU A 45 14.43 19.80 9.39
N GLY A 46 15.28 18.78 9.29
CA GLY A 46 16.60 18.75 9.92
C GLY A 46 17.47 19.93 9.47
N ARG A 47 17.60 20.12 8.15
CA ARG A 47 18.35 21.27 7.58
C ARG A 47 17.80 22.62 8.03
N PHE A 48 16.48 22.76 8.11
CA PHE A 48 15.85 23.97 8.61
C PHE A 48 16.23 24.25 10.07
N VAL A 49 16.21 23.23 10.92
CA VAL A 49 16.60 23.36 12.33
C VAL A 49 18.08 23.69 12.46
N ASP A 50 18.96 23.05 11.70
CA ASP A 50 20.40 23.31 11.71
C ASP A 50 20.72 24.75 11.28
N GLU A 51 20.11 25.23 10.20
CA GLU A 51 20.29 26.62 9.73
C GLU A 51 19.70 27.65 10.71
N ALA A 52 18.57 27.34 11.35
CA ALA A 52 17.95 28.21 12.34
C ALA A 52 18.79 28.29 13.63
N SER A 53 19.42 27.19 14.03
CA SER A 53 20.21 27.07 15.27
C SER A 53 21.63 27.62 15.11
N GLY A 54 22.21 27.54 13.91
CA GLY A 54 23.56 28.00 13.61
C GLY A 54 23.75 29.52 13.55
N GLY A 55 22.66 30.32 13.58
CA GLY A 55 22.72 31.79 13.61
C GLY A 55 23.16 32.50 12.32
N ASP A 56 23.77 31.78 11.36
CA ASP A 56 24.25 32.30 10.07
C ASP A 56 23.20 32.20 8.93
N GLY A 57 22.05 31.59 9.19
CA GLY A 57 20.94 31.47 8.25
C GLY A 57 20.24 32.82 8.07
N GLY A 58 20.65 33.61 7.07
CA GLY A 58 19.91 34.81 6.69
C GLY A 58 18.42 34.48 6.48
N ALA A 59 17.51 35.33 6.98
CA ALA A 59 16.06 35.07 6.98
C ALA A 59 15.51 34.61 5.61
N SER A 60 16.11 35.07 4.51
CA SER A 60 15.79 34.64 3.15
C SER A 60 16.00 33.15 2.90
N ARG A 61 17.05 32.51 3.44
CA ARG A 61 17.29 31.05 3.31
C ARG A 61 16.26 30.24 4.10
N LEU A 62 15.95 30.68 5.31
CA LEU A 62 14.91 30.05 6.14
C LEU A 62 13.54 30.09 5.44
N TYR A 63 13.15 31.24 4.87
CA TYR A 63 11.92 31.33 4.07
C TYR A 63 11.96 30.47 2.81
N ALA A 64 13.12 30.35 2.15
CA ALA A 64 13.28 29.48 0.98
C ALA A 64 13.13 27.99 1.35
N LEU A 65 13.74 27.53 2.46
CA LEU A 65 13.58 26.18 2.98
C LEU A 65 12.15 25.88 3.41
N ALA A 66 11.51 26.82 4.11
CA ALA A 66 10.11 26.68 4.50
C ALA A 66 9.18 26.58 3.27
N GLY A 67 9.43 27.40 2.24
CA GLY A 67 8.71 27.34 0.97
C GLY A 67 8.92 26.01 0.24
N LEU A 68 10.17 25.53 0.17
CA LEU A 68 10.50 24.23 -0.41
C LEU A 68 9.82 23.08 0.32
N PHE A 69 9.84 23.09 1.66
CA PHE A 69 9.15 22.11 2.49
C PHE A 69 7.64 22.11 2.24
N PHE A 70 7.03 23.29 2.21
CA PHE A 70 5.59 23.42 1.95
C PHE A 70 5.21 22.86 0.58
N VAL A 71 5.97 23.20 -0.47
CA VAL A 71 5.77 22.66 -1.82
C VAL A 71 5.97 21.14 -1.85
N ALA A 72 6.99 20.61 -1.18
CA ALA A 72 7.24 19.17 -1.11
C ALA A 72 6.07 18.43 -0.44
N VAL A 73 5.53 18.95 0.66
CA VAL A 73 4.36 18.38 1.35
C VAL A 73 3.11 18.43 0.46
N LEU A 74 2.88 19.53 -0.26
CA LEU A 74 1.76 19.63 -1.20
C LEU A 74 1.86 18.59 -2.31
N ILE A 75 3.04 18.42 -2.90
CA ILE A 75 3.28 17.39 -3.92
C ILE A 75 3.06 16.00 -3.33
N GLN A 76 3.54 15.75 -2.12
CA GLN A 76 3.36 14.48 -1.43
C GLN A 76 1.86 14.17 -1.23
N LYS A 77 1.07 15.15 -0.80
CA LYS A 77 -0.39 14.99 -0.61
C LYS A 77 -1.13 14.80 -1.92
N ALA A 78 -0.75 15.52 -2.97
CA ALA A 78 -1.31 15.31 -4.31
C ALA A 78 -1.02 13.88 -4.83
N LEU A 79 0.23 13.43 -4.71
CA LEU A 79 0.61 12.06 -5.09
C LEU A 79 -0.11 11.01 -4.26
N PHE A 80 -0.27 11.23 -2.96
CA PHE A 80 -1.04 10.33 -2.09
C PHE A 80 -2.48 10.20 -2.57
N LEU A 81 -3.16 11.32 -2.86
CA LEU A 81 -4.54 11.30 -3.34
C LEU A 81 -4.69 10.52 -4.66
N VAL A 82 -3.77 10.75 -5.61
CA VAL A 82 -3.74 10.02 -6.88
C VAL A 82 -3.50 8.52 -6.66
N THR A 83 -2.60 8.16 -5.75
CA THR A 83 -2.28 6.77 -5.43
C THR A 83 -3.49 6.07 -4.82
N VAL A 84 -4.17 6.69 -3.86
CA VAL A 84 -5.40 6.15 -3.23
C VAL A 84 -6.49 5.94 -4.29
N TYR A 85 -6.76 6.96 -5.11
CA TYR A 85 -7.78 6.87 -6.15
C TYR A 85 -7.53 5.72 -7.14
N LEU A 86 -6.29 5.58 -7.62
CA LEU A 86 -5.93 4.54 -8.57
C LEU A 86 -5.91 3.14 -7.95
N THR A 87 -5.60 3.05 -6.65
CA THR A 87 -5.63 1.80 -5.90
C THR A 87 -7.07 1.32 -5.76
N GLU A 88 -7.97 2.22 -5.35
CA GLU A 88 -9.40 1.95 -5.28
C GLU A 88 -9.97 1.53 -6.63
N ASP A 89 -9.77 2.32 -7.70
CA ASP A 89 -10.27 1.98 -9.05
C ASP A 89 -9.80 0.60 -9.51
N LEU A 90 -8.54 0.25 -9.24
CA LEU A 90 -8.01 -1.08 -9.55
C LEU A 90 -8.64 -2.18 -8.68
N GLY A 91 -8.82 -1.92 -7.39
CA GLY A 91 -9.50 -2.82 -6.46
C GLY A 91 -10.90 -3.14 -6.95
N TRP A 92 -11.73 -2.12 -7.22
CA TRP A 92 -13.08 -2.29 -7.75
C TRP A 92 -13.11 -3.06 -9.07
N ALA A 93 -12.23 -2.71 -10.02
CA ALA A 93 -12.19 -3.37 -11.32
C ALA A 93 -11.84 -4.86 -11.21
N THR A 94 -10.88 -5.23 -10.36
CA THR A 94 -10.49 -6.63 -10.15
C THR A 94 -11.52 -7.43 -9.36
N THR A 95 -12.09 -6.85 -8.30
CA THR A 95 -13.16 -7.48 -7.52
C THR A 95 -14.40 -7.73 -8.37
N ASN A 96 -14.79 -6.77 -9.20
CA ASN A 96 -15.95 -6.93 -10.08
C ASN A 96 -15.73 -8.04 -11.13
N ALA A 97 -14.51 -8.17 -11.67
CA ALA A 97 -14.16 -9.27 -12.56
C ALA A 97 -14.27 -10.64 -11.85
N LEU A 98 -13.81 -10.72 -10.60
CA LEU A 98 -13.94 -11.93 -9.79
C LEU A 98 -15.42 -12.27 -9.50
N ARG A 99 -16.24 -11.28 -9.13
CA ARG A 99 -17.68 -11.45 -8.91
C ARG A 99 -18.38 -11.95 -10.18
N ALA A 100 -18.03 -11.39 -11.33
CA ALA A 100 -18.59 -11.81 -12.62
C ALA A 100 -18.26 -13.27 -12.95
N ASP A 101 -17.01 -13.68 -12.78
CA ASP A 101 -16.57 -15.07 -13.00
C ASP A 101 -17.27 -16.04 -12.05
N LEU A 102 -17.33 -15.69 -10.76
CA LEU A 102 -17.97 -16.53 -9.75
C LEU A 102 -19.47 -16.66 -9.99
N THR A 103 -20.14 -15.56 -10.33
CA THR A 103 -21.56 -15.55 -10.70
C THR A 103 -21.82 -16.44 -11.91
N ALA A 104 -21.02 -16.30 -12.97
CA ALA A 104 -21.15 -17.11 -14.18
C ALA A 104 -20.90 -18.61 -13.92
N HIS A 105 -20.01 -18.94 -12.99
CA HIS A 105 -19.77 -20.32 -12.57
C HIS A 105 -20.95 -20.87 -11.77
N VAL A 106 -21.43 -20.12 -10.77
CA VAL A 106 -22.55 -20.52 -9.91
C VAL A 106 -23.82 -20.73 -10.71
N LEU A 107 -24.12 -19.89 -11.71
CA LEU A 107 -25.30 -20.02 -12.56
C LEU A 107 -25.28 -21.25 -13.48
N ARG A 108 -24.12 -21.90 -13.66
CA ARG A 108 -23.96 -23.10 -14.52
C ARG A 108 -23.96 -24.40 -13.72
N LEU A 109 -24.05 -24.33 -12.39
CA LEU A 109 -24.10 -25.51 -11.53
C LEU A 109 -25.45 -26.24 -11.69
N ASP A 110 -25.47 -27.52 -11.34
CA ASP A 110 -26.65 -28.34 -11.47
C ASP A 110 -27.74 -27.99 -10.44
N MET A 111 -28.97 -28.41 -10.71
CA MET A 111 -30.10 -28.17 -9.80
C MET A 111 -29.94 -28.82 -8.43
N GLY A 112 -29.11 -29.86 -8.28
CA GLY A 112 -28.77 -30.46 -6.99
C GLY A 112 -28.02 -29.47 -6.10
N PHE A 113 -27.05 -28.75 -6.64
CA PHE A 113 -26.36 -27.66 -5.95
C PHE A 113 -27.33 -26.56 -5.49
N HIS A 114 -28.20 -26.10 -6.39
CA HIS A 114 -29.15 -25.02 -6.11
C HIS A 114 -30.26 -25.41 -5.10
N LYS A 115 -30.55 -26.70 -4.92
CA LYS A 115 -31.48 -27.17 -3.88
C LYS A 115 -30.87 -27.18 -2.48
N LEU A 116 -29.54 -27.23 -2.39
CA LEU A 116 -28.81 -27.32 -1.11
C LEU A 116 -28.41 -25.94 -0.55
N ARG A 117 -28.52 -24.87 -1.34
CA ARG A 117 -28.05 -23.53 -0.99
C ARG A 117 -29.15 -22.50 -1.26
N THR A 118 -29.35 -21.56 -0.33
CA THR A 118 -30.34 -20.50 -0.53
C THR A 118 -29.80 -19.43 -1.49
N PRO A 119 -30.68 -18.73 -2.25
CA PRO A 119 -30.25 -17.61 -3.07
C PRO A 119 -29.51 -16.52 -2.26
N GLY A 120 -29.93 -16.27 -1.02
CA GLY A 120 -29.27 -15.30 -0.12
C GLY A 120 -27.85 -15.73 0.26
N GLU A 121 -27.62 -17.02 0.54
CA GLU A 121 -26.28 -17.54 0.82
C GLU A 121 -25.34 -17.35 -0.39
N LEU A 122 -25.84 -17.59 -1.61
CA LEU A 122 -25.04 -17.42 -2.82
C LEU A 122 -24.67 -15.95 -3.06
N ILE A 123 -25.60 -15.02 -2.79
CA ILE A 123 -25.32 -13.57 -2.86
C ILE A 123 -24.26 -13.18 -1.84
N GLU A 124 -24.36 -13.63 -0.58
CA GLU A 124 -23.38 -13.31 0.45
C GLU A 124 -21.98 -13.87 0.13
N ARG A 125 -21.90 -15.07 -0.45
CA ARG A 125 -20.62 -15.63 -0.91
C ARG A 125 -20.04 -14.86 -2.10
N ILE A 126 -20.89 -14.39 -3.01
CA ILE A 126 -20.43 -13.66 -4.20
C ILE A 126 -20.05 -12.22 -3.85
N ASP A 127 -20.79 -11.57 -2.96
CA ASP A 127 -20.57 -10.15 -2.67
C ASP A 127 -19.71 -9.96 -1.41
N GLY A 128 -20.11 -10.59 -0.31
CA GLY A 128 -19.47 -10.54 1.00
C GLY A 128 -18.11 -11.23 1.02
N ASP A 129 -18.04 -12.55 0.79
CA ASP A 129 -16.77 -13.29 0.88
C ASP A 129 -15.74 -12.75 -0.13
N VAL A 130 -16.16 -12.47 -1.37
CA VAL A 130 -15.29 -11.89 -2.41
C VAL A 130 -14.84 -10.47 -2.04
N GLY A 131 -15.73 -9.66 -1.47
CA GLY A 131 -15.42 -8.31 -1.00
C GLY A 131 -14.36 -8.33 0.10
N GLN A 132 -14.58 -9.14 1.14
CA GLN A 132 -13.64 -9.31 2.25
C GLN A 132 -12.28 -9.83 1.76
N LEU A 133 -12.29 -10.80 0.84
CA LEU A 133 -11.06 -11.34 0.25
C LEU A 133 -10.28 -10.25 -0.50
N ALA A 134 -10.98 -9.43 -1.29
CA ALA A 134 -10.37 -8.34 -2.04
C ALA A 134 -9.79 -7.24 -1.13
N GLU A 135 -10.50 -6.88 -0.06
CA GLU A 135 -10.05 -5.90 0.92
C GLU A 135 -8.80 -6.40 1.66
N TYR A 136 -8.83 -7.65 2.15
CA TYR A 136 -7.69 -8.30 2.80
C TYR A 136 -6.44 -8.31 1.90
N PHE A 137 -6.60 -8.63 0.61
CA PHE A 137 -5.51 -8.60 -0.34
C PHE A 137 -4.98 -7.19 -0.60
N SER A 138 -5.87 -6.20 -0.68
CA SER A 138 -5.50 -4.80 -0.88
C SER A 138 -4.70 -4.28 0.33
N GLU A 139 -5.11 -4.65 1.54
CA GLU A 139 -4.40 -4.33 2.77
C GLU A 139 -3.00 -4.94 2.81
N ILE A 140 -2.86 -6.23 2.49
CA ILE A 140 -1.53 -6.88 2.43
C ILE A 140 -0.64 -6.25 1.36
N VAL A 141 -1.14 -6.00 0.16
CA VAL A 141 -0.28 -5.56 -0.95
C VAL A 141 0.07 -4.09 -0.83
N VAL A 142 -0.85 -3.23 -0.42
CA VAL A 142 -0.63 -1.78 -0.43
C VAL A 142 -0.11 -1.31 0.91
N SER A 143 -0.79 -1.67 1.99
CA SER A 143 -0.45 -1.20 3.33
C SER A 143 0.76 -1.93 3.89
N LEU A 144 0.75 -3.27 3.93
CA LEU A 144 1.84 -4.02 4.57
C LEU A 144 3.17 -3.87 3.81
N VAL A 145 3.16 -4.02 2.48
CA VAL A 145 4.36 -3.83 1.66
C VAL A 145 4.80 -2.37 1.67
N GLY A 146 3.89 -1.42 1.47
CA GLY A 146 4.21 0.01 1.45
C GLY A 146 4.80 0.51 2.77
N ASN A 147 4.17 0.17 3.89
CA ASN A 147 4.68 0.51 5.22
C ASN A 147 5.99 -0.23 5.53
N GLY A 148 6.12 -1.49 5.13
CA GLY A 148 7.38 -2.24 5.27
C GLY A 148 8.54 -1.56 4.53
N LEU A 149 8.32 -1.13 3.29
CA LEU A 149 9.29 -0.35 2.52
C LEU A 149 9.60 1.01 3.16
N LEU A 150 8.59 1.71 3.68
CA LEU A 150 8.79 2.98 4.39
C LEU A 150 9.66 2.80 5.64
N VAL A 151 9.35 1.81 6.48
CA VAL A 151 10.14 1.49 7.68
C VAL A 151 11.58 1.12 7.29
N ALA A 152 11.75 0.29 6.26
CA ALA A 152 13.09 -0.04 5.77
C ALA A 152 13.84 1.20 5.27
N GLY A 153 13.16 2.10 4.54
CA GLY A 153 13.73 3.37 4.08
C GLY A 153 14.16 4.29 5.23
N ILE A 154 13.34 4.41 6.28
CA ILE A 154 13.68 5.17 7.49
C ILE A 154 14.92 4.58 8.16
N ILE A 155 14.96 3.26 8.36
CA ILE A 155 16.11 2.59 8.99
C ILE A 155 17.38 2.85 8.18
N VAL A 156 17.32 2.69 6.86
CA VAL A 156 18.46 2.97 5.96
C VAL A 156 18.92 4.42 6.09
N LEU A 157 18.00 5.40 6.09
CA LEU A 157 18.37 6.80 6.26
C LEU A 157 19.04 7.07 7.60
N ILE A 158 18.53 6.52 8.70
CA ILE A 158 19.16 6.68 10.01
C ILE A 158 20.55 6.04 10.03
N PHE A 159 20.72 4.86 9.42
CA PHE A 159 22.02 4.21 9.30
C PHE A 159 23.05 5.03 8.51
N LEU A 160 22.61 5.74 7.48
CA LEU A 160 23.46 6.64 6.69
C LEU A 160 23.87 7.89 7.48
N GLU A 161 23.02 8.36 8.39
CA GLU A 161 23.29 9.50 9.25
C GLU A 161 24.23 9.14 10.42
N ASP A 162 23.86 8.12 11.21
CA ASP A 162 24.69 7.57 12.29
C ASP A 162 24.37 6.08 12.49
N TRP A 163 25.37 5.23 12.26
CA TRP A 163 25.24 3.78 12.38
C TRP A 163 24.88 3.30 13.81
N ARG A 164 25.22 4.06 14.85
CA ARG A 164 24.91 3.75 16.25
C ARG A 164 23.41 3.95 16.51
N ILE A 165 22.86 5.06 16.02
CA ILE A 165 21.41 5.35 16.10
C ILE A 165 20.66 4.34 15.22
N GLY A 166 21.20 4.01 14.05
CA GLY A 166 20.66 2.99 13.15
C GLY A 166 20.53 1.62 13.81
N LEU A 167 21.56 1.17 14.53
CA LEU A 167 21.53 -0.08 15.30
C LEU A 167 20.43 -0.09 16.38
N VAL A 168 20.27 1.02 17.11
CA VAL A 168 19.22 1.15 18.13
C VAL A 168 17.84 1.11 17.47
N ALA A 169 17.64 1.83 16.37
CA ALA A 169 16.39 1.83 15.62
C ALA A 169 16.04 0.45 15.05
N LEU A 170 17.03 -0.28 14.52
CA LEU A 170 16.89 -1.65 14.06
C LEU A 170 16.49 -2.59 15.21
N GLY A 171 17.17 -2.48 16.35
CA GLY A 171 16.86 -3.26 17.54
C GLY A 171 15.42 -3.03 18.01
N TYR A 172 14.99 -1.77 18.05
CA TYR A 172 13.61 -1.41 18.37
C TYR A 172 12.61 -2.02 17.39
N ALA A 173 12.87 -1.95 16.08
CA ALA A 173 12.00 -2.53 15.05
C ALA A 173 11.87 -4.06 15.22
N VAL A 174 12.97 -4.76 15.49
CA VAL A 174 12.96 -6.22 15.73
C VAL A 174 12.19 -6.57 17.00
N VAL A 175 12.40 -5.84 18.10
CA VAL A 175 11.66 -6.05 19.35
C VAL A 175 10.17 -5.83 19.13
N MET A 176 9.77 -4.79 18.41
CA MET A 176 8.37 -4.52 18.12
C MET A 176 7.73 -5.66 17.31
N VAL A 177 8.41 -6.14 16.26
CA VAL A 177 7.90 -7.25 15.43
C VAL A 177 7.79 -8.54 16.24
N THR A 178 8.76 -8.84 17.11
CA THR A 178 8.71 -10.03 17.95
C THR A 178 7.62 -9.96 19.01
N LEU A 179 7.40 -8.79 19.63
CA LEU A 179 6.30 -8.57 20.56
C LEU A 179 4.93 -8.70 19.89
N LEU A 180 4.76 -8.12 18.69
CA LEU A 180 3.51 -8.26 17.93
C LEU A 180 3.19 -9.74 17.64
N ARG A 181 4.21 -10.52 17.29
CA ARG A 181 4.07 -11.98 17.09
C ARG A 181 3.76 -12.75 18.37
N ALA A 182 4.07 -12.21 19.55
CA ALA A 182 3.80 -12.85 20.83
C ALA A 182 2.41 -12.52 21.38
N VAL A 183 1.81 -11.41 20.92
CA VAL A 183 0.46 -10.96 21.32
C VAL A 183 -0.63 -11.55 20.41
N GLN A 184 -0.29 -11.86 19.15
CA GLN A 184 -1.16 -12.57 18.19
C GLN A 184 -1.07 -14.08 18.38
#